data_AF-A0A8T2KXM7-F1
#
_entry.id   AF-A0A8T2KXM7-F1
#
_cell.length_a   1.000
_cell.length_b   1.000
_cell.length_c   1.000
_cell.angle_alpha   90.00
_cell.angle_beta   90.00
_cell.angle_gamma   90.00
#
_symmetry.space_group_name_H-M   'P 1'
#
loop_
_entity.id
_entity.type
_entity.pdbx_description
1 polymer ?
#
loop_
_entity_poly.entity_id
_entity_poly.type
_entity_poly.pdbx_seq_one_letter_code
_entity_poly.pdbx_strand_id
1 'polypeptide(L)'
;CFLSRSIVLLASRGQPAGIAGVAQYLVPLGAAKVADLQGRASLAFFGFQGSSPLQPWVSLVLSRGEEAVGMQERYIPLSLVEYACPPPSEPPARKDLELLRKALS
;
A
#
# COMPACT_ATOMS: atom_id res chain seq x y z
N CYS A 1 -5.67 14.71 5.43
CA CYS A 1 -5.87 13.49 4.64
C CYS A 1 -6.06 12.34 5.60
N PHE A 2 -7.26 11.76 5.71
CA PHE A 2 -7.52 10.66 6.66
C PHE A 2 -7.34 9.26 6.04
N LEU A 3 -7.00 9.18 4.76
CA LEU A 3 -6.76 7.91 4.06
C LEU A 3 -5.25 7.62 4.06
N SER A 4 -4.86 6.50 4.66
CA SER A 4 -3.49 5.98 4.55
C SER A 4 -3.23 5.64 3.08
N ARG A 5 -2.32 6.38 2.44
CA ARG A 5 -1.88 6.20 1.04
C ARG A 5 -0.40 5.87 1.05
N SER A 6 -0.07 4.59 1.01
CA SER A 6 1.29 4.11 1.24
C SER A 6 1.69 3.04 0.23
N ILE A 7 2.95 3.10 -0.19
CA ILE A 7 3.60 2.01 -0.92
C ILE A 7 4.09 1.01 0.14
N VAL A 8 3.74 -0.26 -0.03
CA VAL A 8 4.14 -1.35 0.85
C VAL A 8 5.15 -2.23 0.12
N LEU A 9 6.33 -2.38 0.71
CA LEU A 9 7.36 -3.31 0.24
C LEU A 9 7.55 -4.37 1.32
N LEU A 10 7.46 -5.64 0.93
CA LEU A 10 7.64 -6.77 1.83
C LEU A 10 8.47 -7.84 1.13
N ALA A 11 9.45 -8.39 1.82
CA ALA A 11 10.23 -9.52 1.34
C ALA A 11 10.55 -10.44 2.53
N SER A 12 10.56 -11.75 2.29
CA SER A 12 11.00 -12.71 3.28
C SER A 12 12.52 -12.86 3.25
N ARG A 13 13.14 -13.00 4.41
CA ARG A 13 14.53 -13.44 4.53
C ARG A 13 14.56 -14.94 4.81
N GLY A 14 15.20 -15.72 3.94
CA GLY A 14 15.22 -17.18 4.05
C GLY A 14 13.83 -17.78 3.90
N GLN A 15 13.51 -18.80 4.71
CA GLN A 15 12.23 -19.50 4.68
C GLN A 15 11.47 -19.34 6.00
N PRO A 16 10.83 -18.18 6.25
CA PRO A 16 10.12 -17.97 7.49
C PRO A 16 8.91 -18.92 7.61
N ALA A 17 8.75 -19.52 8.79
CA ALA A 17 7.58 -20.34 9.08
C ALA A 17 6.30 -19.50 9.07
N GLY A 18 5.19 -20.08 8.60
CA GLY A 18 3.88 -19.43 8.70
C GLY A 18 3.62 -18.31 7.68
N ILE A 19 4.32 -18.27 6.55
CA ILE A 19 4.06 -17.34 5.43
C ILE A 19 2.58 -17.31 5.03
N ALA A 20 1.89 -18.46 5.05
CA ALA A 20 0.46 -18.50 4.74
C ALA A 20 -0.39 -17.60 5.68
N GLY A 21 0.07 -17.33 6.89
CA GLY A 21 -0.62 -16.48 7.86
C GLY A 21 -0.63 -14.99 7.50
N VAL A 22 0.30 -14.52 6.65
CA VAL A 22 0.30 -13.10 6.24
C VAL A 22 -0.71 -12.81 5.14
N ALA A 23 -1.25 -13.84 4.50
CA ALA A 23 -2.10 -13.73 3.32
C ALA A 23 -3.33 -12.82 3.53
N GLN A 24 -3.97 -12.92 4.70
CA GLN A 24 -5.14 -12.09 5.05
C GLN A 24 -4.85 -10.57 5.04
N TYR A 25 -3.59 -10.18 5.27
CA TYR A 25 -3.16 -8.78 5.28
C TYR A 25 -2.76 -8.28 3.88
N LEU A 26 -2.45 -9.20 2.95
CA LEU A 26 -2.06 -8.86 1.58
C LEU A 26 -3.26 -8.68 0.64
N VAL A 27 -4.36 -9.38 0.91
CA VAL A 27 -5.64 -9.25 0.17
C VAL A 27 -6.10 -7.79 0.04
N PRO A 28 -6.20 -6.99 1.12
CA PRO A 28 -6.64 -5.60 1.00
C PRO A 28 -5.63 -4.67 0.30
N LEU A 29 -4.37 -5.10 0.12
CA LEU A 29 -3.31 -4.34 -0.55
C LEU A 29 -3.24 -4.62 -2.06
N GLY A 30 -4.17 -5.42 -2.57
CA GLY A 30 -4.27 -5.71 -3.99
C GLY A 30 -3.45 -6.91 -4.47
N ALA A 31 -2.92 -7.73 -3.54
CA ALA A 31 -2.29 -8.99 -3.90
C ALA A 31 -3.34 -10.11 -4.07
N ALA A 32 -3.05 -11.05 -4.99
CA ALA A 32 -3.87 -12.22 -5.29
C ALA A 32 -4.05 -13.18 -4.10
N LYS A 33 -4.98 -14.14 -4.27
CA LYS A 33 -5.70 -14.91 -3.23
C LYS A 33 -4.79 -15.69 -2.27
N VAL A 34 -5.25 -15.78 -1.02
CA VAL A 34 -4.64 -16.52 0.10
C VAL A 34 -4.17 -17.95 -0.24
N ALA A 35 -4.83 -18.61 -1.20
CA ALA A 35 -4.49 -19.94 -1.65
C ALA A 35 -3.08 -20.07 -2.27
N ASP A 36 -2.49 -18.98 -2.77
CA ASP A 36 -1.21 -19.01 -3.48
C ASP A 36 -0.01 -19.18 -2.54
N LEU A 37 -0.16 -18.79 -1.27
CA LEU A 37 0.92 -18.76 -0.26
C LEU A 37 1.12 -20.08 0.49
N GLN A 38 0.23 -21.05 0.31
CA GLN A 38 0.36 -22.37 0.91
C GLN A 38 1.54 -23.14 0.30
N GLY A 39 2.39 -23.72 1.15
CA GLY A 39 3.57 -24.48 0.72
C GLY A 39 4.65 -23.65 0.03
N ARG A 40 4.64 -22.32 0.20
CA ARG A 40 5.67 -21.42 -0.36
C ARG A 40 6.76 -21.16 0.67
N ALA A 41 8.00 -21.21 0.20
CA ALA A 41 9.19 -21.04 1.03
C ALA A 41 9.56 -19.56 1.22
N SER A 42 9.36 -18.71 0.21
CA SER A 42 9.67 -17.27 0.29
C SER A 42 8.77 -16.43 -0.61
N LEU A 43 8.69 -15.12 -0.32
CA LEU A 43 7.91 -14.15 -1.09
C LEU A 43 8.62 -12.79 -1.23
N ALA A 44 8.24 -12.05 -2.27
CA ALA A 44 8.44 -10.62 -2.41
C ALA A 44 7.13 -9.96 -2.86
N PHE A 45 6.82 -8.79 -2.34
CA PHE A 45 5.55 -8.12 -2.56
C PHE A 45 5.73 -6.60 -2.72
N PHE A 46 5.07 -6.07 -3.75
CA PHE A 46 4.89 -4.64 -4.01
C PHE A 46 3.40 -4.35 -3.93
N GLY A 47 3.00 -3.52 -2.96
CA GLY A 47 1.59 -3.23 -2.67
C GLY A 47 1.29 -1.75 -2.57
N PHE A 48 0.00 -1.43 -2.68
CA PHE A 48 -0.50 -0.09 -2.43
C PHE A 48 -1.64 -0.16 -1.41
N GLN A 49 -1.50 0.58 -0.31
CA GLN A 49 -2.59 0.84 0.61
C GLN A 49 -3.26 2.14 0.20
N GLY A 50 -4.53 2.11 -0.19
CA GLY A 50 -5.29 3.30 -0.59
C GLY A 50 -6.67 2.93 -1.14
N SER A 51 -7.47 3.95 -1.48
CA SER A 51 -8.85 3.80 -1.96
C SER A 51 -8.98 3.56 -3.48
N SER A 52 -7.85 3.38 -4.17
CA SER A 52 -7.78 3.23 -5.63
C SER A 52 -7.95 1.78 -6.07
N PRO A 53 -8.48 1.51 -7.29
CA PRO A 53 -8.34 0.20 -7.91
C PRO A 53 -6.86 -0.24 -7.99
N LEU A 54 -6.68 -1.56 -8.00
CA LEU A 54 -5.42 -2.29 -8.14
C LEU A 54 -4.44 -1.55 -9.06
N GLN A 55 -3.37 -1.05 -8.47
CA GLN A 55 -2.32 -0.38 -9.23
C GLN A 55 -1.63 -1.40 -10.15
N PRO A 56 -1.34 -1.09 -11.42
CA PRO A 56 -0.79 -2.06 -12.38
C PRO A 56 0.60 -2.58 -12.02
N TRP A 57 1.30 -1.92 -11.11
CA TRP A 57 2.60 -2.32 -10.59
C TRP A 57 2.53 -3.19 -9.32
N VAL A 58 1.34 -3.34 -8.70
CA VAL A 58 1.15 -4.23 -7.55
C VAL A 58 1.43 -5.66 -7.97
N SER A 59 2.28 -6.35 -7.21
CA SER A 59 2.70 -7.71 -7.56
C SER A 59 3.10 -8.51 -6.33
N LEU A 60 2.76 -9.80 -6.37
CA LEU A 60 3.21 -10.82 -5.41
C LEU A 60 4.02 -11.84 -6.18
N VAL A 61 5.25 -12.07 -5.74
CA VAL A 61 6.18 -13.05 -6.29
C VAL A 61 6.46 -14.07 -5.21
N LEU A 62 6.37 -15.35 -5.58
CA LEU A 62 6.48 -16.48 -4.68
C LEU A 62 7.60 -17.39 -5.17
N SER A 63 8.27 -18.08 -4.24
CA SER A 63 9.23 -19.10 -4.62
C SER A 63 8.58 -20.25 -5.38
N ARG A 64 9.37 -20.84 -6.29
CA ARG A 64 9.11 -22.14 -6.88
C ARG A 64 9.92 -23.17 -6.09
N GLY A 65 9.25 -23.94 -5.23
CA GLY A 65 9.92 -24.88 -4.34
C GLY A 65 10.78 -24.19 -3.27
N GLU A 66 11.96 -24.75 -3.03
CA GLU A 66 12.87 -24.36 -1.94
C GLU A 66 13.73 -23.12 -2.25
N GLU A 67 13.81 -22.69 -3.51
CA GLU A 67 14.63 -21.55 -3.92
C GLU A 67 14.09 -20.23 -3.38
N ALA A 68 15.00 -19.32 -3.01
CA ALA A 68 14.62 -17.97 -2.60
C ALA A 68 14.09 -17.15 -3.78
N VAL A 69 13.13 -16.25 -3.53
CA VAL A 69 12.72 -15.25 -4.54
C VAL A 69 13.93 -14.38 -4.90
N GLY A 70 14.27 -14.36 -6.19
CA GLY A 70 15.37 -13.54 -6.72
C GLY A 70 15.05 -12.03 -6.70
N MET A 71 16.01 -11.21 -7.13
CA MET A 71 15.88 -9.75 -7.19
C MET A 71 14.59 -9.34 -7.93
N GLN A 72 13.82 -8.45 -7.32
CA GLN A 72 12.60 -7.90 -7.91
C GLN A 72 12.74 -6.39 -8.06
N GLU A 73 12.44 -5.89 -9.25
CA GLU A 73 12.48 -4.47 -9.57
C GLU A 73 11.17 -4.04 -10.22
N ARG A 74 10.66 -2.86 -9.82
CA ARG A 74 9.41 -2.30 -10.34
C ARG A 74 9.51 -0.79 -10.47
N TYR A 75 8.93 -0.26 -11.54
CA TYR A 75 8.74 1.17 -11.72
C TYR A 75 7.42 1.61 -11.06
N ILE A 76 7.49 2.63 -10.21
CA ILE A 76 6.33 3.18 -9.50
C ILE A 76 6.12 4.63 -9.97
N PRO A 77 5.01 4.93 -10.67
CA PRO A 77 4.76 6.29 -11.15
C PRO A 77 4.42 7.22 -9.98
N LEU A 78 5.23 8.25 -9.72
CA LEU A 78 5.09 9.11 -8.53
C LEU A 78 3.93 10.12 -8.59
N SER A 79 3.46 10.46 -9.79
CA SER A 79 2.49 11.54 -10.02
C SER A 79 1.06 11.04 -10.23
N LEU A 80 0.67 9.97 -9.51
CA LEU A 80 -0.67 9.39 -9.59
C LEU A 80 -1.66 10.14 -8.70
N VAL A 81 -2.85 10.42 -9.22
CA VAL A 81 -3.95 11.08 -8.49
C VAL A 81 -4.39 10.22 -7.29
N GLU A 82 -4.23 8.92 -7.43
CA GLU A 82 -4.43 7.89 -6.43
C GLU A 82 -3.50 8.04 -5.23
N TYR A 83 -2.38 8.75 -5.37
CA TYR A 83 -1.48 9.10 -4.26
C TYR A 83 -1.83 10.47 -3.66
N ALA A 84 -2.42 11.36 -4.46
CA ALA A 84 -2.77 12.70 -4.03
C ALA A 84 -3.91 12.71 -3.01
N CYS A 85 -3.82 13.56 -1.99
CA CYS A 85 -4.94 13.73 -1.09
C CYS A 85 -6.17 14.29 -1.83
N PRO A 86 -7.37 13.75 -1.58
CA PRO A 86 -8.57 14.39 -2.08
C PRO A 86 -8.65 15.78 -1.43
N PRO A 87 -9.13 16.80 -2.17
CA PRO A 87 -9.37 18.10 -1.59
C PRO A 87 -10.29 17.95 -0.36
N PRO A 88 -10.08 18.73 0.70
CA PRO A 88 -10.96 18.69 1.86
C PRO A 88 -12.41 18.95 1.41
N SER A 89 -13.35 18.18 1.97
CA SER A 89 -14.78 18.29 1.66
C SER A 89 -15.39 19.61 2.10
N GLU A 90 -14.74 20.28 3.05
CA GLU A 90 -15.10 21.62 3.51
C GLU A 90 -14.06 22.63 3.03
N PRO A 91 -14.49 23.84 2.63
CA PRO A 91 -13.55 24.91 2.38
C PRO A 91 -12.69 25.11 3.65
N PRO A 92 -11.37 25.32 3.52
CA PRO A 92 -10.51 25.48 4.68
C PRO A 92 -11.07 26.60 5.56
N ALA A 93 -11.31 26.29 6.84
CA ALA A 93 -11.74 27.29 7.81
C ALA A 93 -10.76 28.46 7.75
N ARG A 94 -11.23 29.61 7.26
CA ARG A 94 -10.43 30.83 7.15
C ARG A 94 -10.24 31.42 8.53
N LYS A 95 -9.31 30.81 9.27
CA LYS A 95 -8.92 31.20 10.62
C LYS A 95 -8.43 32.66 10.64
N ASP A 96 -7.84 33.12 9.54
CA ASP A 96 -7.53 34.52 9.26
C ASP A 96 -8.78 35.42 9.32
N LEU A 97 -9.87 35.04 8.65
CA LEU A 97 -11.14 35.79 8.71
C LEU A 97 -11.79 35.73 10.09
N GLU A 98 -11.72 34.59 10.78
CA GLU A 98 -12.24 34.48 12.14
C GLU A 98 -11.47 35.37 13.12
N LEU A 99 -10.14 35.38 13.02
CA LEU A 99 -9.29 36.25 13.83
C LEU A 99 -9.52 37.73 13.49
N LEU A 100 -9.67 38.06 12.21
CA LEU A 100 -10.00 39.42 11.76
C LEU A 100 -11.35 39.88 12.33
N ARG A 101 -12.39 39.03 12.26
CA ARG A 101 -13.71 39.34 12.84
C ARG A 101 -13.64 39.56 14.35
N LYS A 102 -12.85 38.76 15.08
CA LYS A 102 -12.62 38.92 16.52
C LYS A 102 -11.83 40.20 16.86
N ALA A 103 -10.95 40.66 15.98
CA ALA A 103 -10.21 41.90 16.19
C ALA A 103 -11.03 43.16 15.87
N LEU A 104 -12.10 43.01 15.09
CA LEU A 104 -13.01 44.08 14.69
C LEU A 104 -14.28 44.18 15.56
N SER A 105 -14.45 43.28 16.53
CA SER A 105 -15.53 43.26 17.54
C SER A 105 -15.04 43.78 18.88
#